data_AF-A0A9N9RKE3-F1
#
_entry.id   AF-A0A9N9RKE3-F1
#
_cell.length_a   1.000
_cell.length_b   1.000
_cell.length_c   1.000
_cell.angle_alpha   90.00
_cell.angle_beta   90.00
_cell.angle_gamma   90.00
#
_symmetry.space_group_name_H-M   'P 1'
#
loop_
_entity.id
_entity.type
_entity.pdbx_description
1 polymer ?
#
loop_
_entity_poly.entity_id
_entity_poly.type
_entity_poly.pdbx_seq_one_letter_code
_entity_poly.pdbx_strand_id
1 'polypeptide(L)'
;MKVLFVLLVSSMITIIFAQEALPNVNCDEMVAQTGKRYHEVYVPHESNCNSFYQCTDHGLVELRCNRGLVFFPYINGCVERTNHNCITWNQWRSIKQ
;
A
#
# COMPACT_ATOMS: atom_id res chain seq x y z
N MET A 1 -1.16 12.62 -36.76
CA MET A 1 -1.80 13.94 -36.53
C MET A 1 -2.26 14.19 -35.08
N LYS A 2 -1.81 13.41 -34.07
CA LYS A 2 -2.12 13.66 -32.64
C LYS A 2 -0.97 14.33 -31.85
N VAL A 3 0.21 14.41 -32.46
CA VAL A 3 1.44 14.94 -31.84
C VAL A 3 1.49 16.48 -31.86
N LEU A 4 0.77 17.13 -32.79
CA LEU A 4 0.73 18.60 -32.88
C LEU A 4 -0.09 19.24 -31.75
N PHE A 5 -1.06 18.52 -31.17
CA PHE A 5 -1.92 19.02 -30.10
C PHE A 5 -1.24 19.00 -28.73
N VAL A 6 -0.28 18.08 -28.52
CA VAL A 6 0.42 17.93 -27.24
C VAL A 6 1.43 19.07 -27.01
N LEU A 7 1.96 19.68 -28.08
CA LEU A 7 2.95 20.75 -27.97
C LEU A 7 2.34 22.14 -27.67
N LEU A 8 1.06 22.35 -27.96
CA LEU A 8 0.41 23.66 -27.74
C LEU A 8 -0.26 23.82 -26.36
N VAL A 9 -0.44 22.73 -25.61
CA VAL A 9 -0.89 22.78 -24.20
C VAL A 9 0.27 22.70 -23.19
N SER A 10 1.50 22.82 -23.68
CA SER A 10 2.76 22.64 -22.95
C SER A 10 3.11 23.72 -21.91
N SER A 11 2.31 24.79 -21.72
CA SER A 11 2.68 25.90 -20.80
C SER A 11 1.75 26.14 -19.61
N MET A 12 0.59 25.48 -19.49
CA MET A 12 -0.32 25.65 -18.33
C MET A 12 -1.01 24.36 -17.86
N ILE A 13 -0.57 23.19 -18.35
CA ILE A 13 -1.07 21.91 -17.88
C ILE A 13 0.12 21.00 -17.60
N THR A 14 0.85 21.28 -16.52
CA THR A 14 1.53 20.20 -15.80
C THR A 14 0.44 19.33 -15.19
N ILE A 15 -0.23 18.49 -16.00
CA ILE A 15 -0.80 17.28 -15.42
C ILE A 15 0.42 16.42 -15.05
N ILE A 16 1.00 16.76 -13.91
CA ILE A 16 1.55 15.76 -13.01
C ILE A 16 0.31 14.92 -12.71
N PHE A 17 0.10 13.86 -13.50
CA PHE A 17 -0.61 12.71 -12.96
C PHE A 17 0.30 12.27 -11.82
N ALA A 18 0.07 12.83 -10.63
CA ALA A 18 0.35 12.12 -9.41
C ALA A 18 -0.59 10.92 -9.54
N GLN A 19 -0.11 9.89 -10.21
CA GLN A 19 -0.63 8.54 -10.08
C GLN A 19 -0.80 8.39 -8.57
N GLU A 20 -2.03 8.28 -8.10
CA GLU A 20 -2.29 7.73 -6.78
C GLU A 20 -1.71 6.32 -6.85
N ALA A 21 -0.42 6.24 -6.57
CA ALA A 21 0.34 5.03 -6.68
C ALA A 21 -0.07 4.23 -5.45
N LEU A 22 -1.16 3.46 -5.59
CA LEU A 22 -1.38 2.30 -4.73
C LEU A 22 -0.04 1.60 -4.58
N PRO A 23 0.31 1.12 -3.37
CA PRO A 23 1.55 0.39 -3.22
C PRO A 23 1.54 -0.76 -4.22
N ASN A 24 2.69 -1.03 -4.86
CA ASN A 24 2.83 -2.16 -5.78
C ASN A 24 2.78 -3.47 -4.98
N VAL A 25 1.59 -3.83 -4.52
CA VAL A 25 1.23 -5.02 -3.76
C VAL A 25 0.40 -5.89 -4.68
N ASN A 26 0.91 -7.09 -4.95
CA ASN A 26 0.20 -8.10 -5.70
C ASN A 26 -0.35 -9.15 -4.72
N CYS A 27 -1.67 -9.18 -4.53
CA CYS A 27 -2.29 -10.12 -3.61
C CYS A 27 -2.12 -11.59 -4.05
N ASP A 28 -2.14 -11.88 -5.34
CA ASP A 28 -1.98 -13.24 -5.87
C ASP A 28 -0.60 -13.79 -5.53
N GLU A 29 0.43 -12.95 -5.68
CA GLU A 29 1.80 -13.28 -5.32
C GLU A 29 1.91 -13.56 -3.81
N MET A 30 1.32 -12.72 -2.97
CA MET A 30 1.36 -12.90 -1.51
C MET A 30 0.61 -14.16 -1.05
N VAL A 31 -0.54 -14.45 -1.66
CA VAL A 31 -1.29 -15.69 -1.44
C VAL A 31 -0.44 -16.90 -1.83
N ALA A 32 0.18 -16.88 -3.01
CA ALA A 32 1.04 -17.95 -3.48
C ALA A 32 2.26 -18.19 -2.56
N GLN A 33 2.88 -17.12 -2.04
CA GLN A 33 4.04 -17.23 -1.15
C GLN A 33 3.68 -17.71 0.26
N THR A 34 2.55 -17.25 0.81
CA THR A 34 2.17 -17.55 2.19
C THR A 34 1.30 -18.79 2.34
N GLY A 35 0.69 -19.27 1.25
CA GLY A 35 -0.30 -20.35 1.28
C GLY A 35 -1.59 -19.98 2.04
N LYS A 36 -1.81 -18.69 2.31
CA LYS A 36 -2.99 -18.17 3.03
C LYS A 36 -4.09 -17.79 2.05
N ARG A 37 -5.32 -17.61 2.54
CA ARG A 37 -6.41 -17.03 1.74
C ARG A 37 -6.26 -15.51 1.65
N TYR A 38 -6.88 -14.87 0.65
CA TYR A 38 -6.84 -13.42 0.45
C TYR A 38 -7.13 -12.64 1.75
N HIS A 39 -8.23 -12.95 2.42
CA HIS A 39 -8.66 -12.25 3.64
C HIS A 39 -7.78 -12.51 4.88
N GLU A 40 -6.76 -13.36 4.75
CA GLU A 40 -5.77 -13.65 5.81
C GLU A 40 -4.41 -12.99 5.52
N VAL A 41 -4.32 -12.21 4.42
CA VAL A 41 -3.14 -11.44 4.02
C VAL A 41 -3.39 -9.96 4.31
N TYR A 42 -2.51 -9.40 5.15
CA TYR A 42 -2.50 -7.99 5.52
C TYR A 42 -1.13 -7.41 5.26
N VAL A 43 -1.08 -6.18 4.74
CA VAL A 43 0.17 -5.49 4.41
C VAL A 43 0.18 -4.08 4.97
N PRO A 44 1.35 -3.57 5.38
CA PRO A 44 1.42 -2.19 5.86
C PRO A 44 1.19 -1.19 4.73
N HIS A 45 0.64 -0.04 5.07
CA HIS A 45 0.54 1.09 4.14
C HIS A 45 1.93 1.64 3.82
N GLU A 46 2.10 2.22 2.63
CA GLU A 46 3.36 2.76 2.14
C GLU A 46 3.89 3.97 2.92
N SER A 47 3.03 4.68 3.65
CA SER A 47 3.38 5.92 4.36
C SER A 47 2.59 6.14 5.66
N ASN A 48 1.32 5.70 5.70
CA ASN A 48 0.46 5.93 6.86
C ASN A 48 0.49 4.75 7.84
N CYS A 49 1.27 4.88 8.92
CA CYS A 49 1.43 3.85 9.95
C CYS A 49 0.13 3.41 10.66
N ASN A 50 -0.91 4.24 10.65
CA ASN A 50 -2.21 3.89 11.24
C ASN A 50 -3.11 3.11 10.26
N SER A 51 -2.70 3.02 8.99
CA SER A 51 -3.44 2.34 7.94
C SER A 51 -2.67 1.12 7.44
N PHE A 52 -3.40 0.17 6.89
CA PHE A 52 -2.89 -1.07 6.32
C PHE A 52 -3.86 -1.56 5.25
N TYR A 53 -3.45 -2.48 4.41
CA TYR A 53 -4.33 -3.08 3.42
C TYR A 53 -4.63 -4.53 3.77
N GLN A 54 -5.86 -4.95 3.53
CA GLN A 54 -6.25 -6.36 3.47
C GLN A 54 -6.42 -6.77 2.01
N CYS A 55 -5.94 -7.96 1.68
CA CYS A 55 -6.22 -8.56 0.38
C CYS A 55 -7.65 -9.13 0.34
N THR A 56 -8.29 -8.96 -0.81
CA THR A 56 -9.59 -9.54 -1.14
C THR A 56 -9.52 -10.12 -2.55
N ASP A 57 -10.51 -10.93 -2.92
CA ASP A 57 -10.64 -11.43 -4.30
C ASP A 57 -10.80 -10.28 -5.34
N HIS A 58 -11.05 -9.05 -4.89
CA HIS A 58 -11.21 -7.86 -5.73
C HIS A 58 -10.05 -6.86 -5.60
N GLY A 59 -8.96 -7.24 -4.93
CA GLY A 59 -7.79 -6.40 -4.70
C GLY A 59 -7.67 -5.90 -3.26
N LEU A 60 -6.97 -4.78 -3.08
CA LEU A 60 -6.66 -4.23 -1.75
C LEU A 60 -7.81 -3.39 -1.21
N VAL A 61 -8.10 -3.55 0.08
CA VAL A 61 -8.96 -2.66 0.84
C VAL A 61 -8.11 -1.99 1.92
N GLU A 62 -8.08 -0.65 1.94
CA GLU A 62 -7.43 0.10 3.01
C GLU A 62 -8.29 0.04 4.28
N LEU A 63 -7.65 -0.35 5.39
CA LEU A 63 -8.22 -0.42 6.72
C LEU A 63 -7.41 0.47 7.66
N ARG A 64 -8.05 0.90 8.76
CA ARG A 64 -7.43 1.75 9.77
C ARG A 64 -7.48 1.14 11.15
N CYS A 65 -6.37 1.26 11.85
CA CYS A 65 -6.29 0.98 13.27
C CYS A 65 -7.02 2.07 14.07
N ASN A 66 -7.47 1.73 15.28
CA ASN A 66 -7.99 2.71 16.23
C ASN A 66 -6.96 3.82 16.53
N ARG A 67 -7.45 4.98 16.98
CA ARG A 67 -6.63 6.15 17.27
C ARG A 67 -5.50 5.80 18.26
N GLY A 68 -4.28 6.21 17.91
CA GLY A 68 -3.07 5.97 18.73
C GLY A 68 -2.37 4.64 18.43
N LEU A 69 -2.98 3.77 17.63
CA LEU A 69 -2.38 2.50 17.22
C LEU A 69 -1.74 2.59 15.82
N VAL A 70 -0.78 1.71 15.59
CA VAL A 70 -0.12 1.49 14.30
C VAL A 70 -0.25 0.03 13.90
N PHE A 71 -0.32 -0.25 12.61
CA PHE A 71 -0.32 -1.63 12.12
C PHE A 71 1.09 -2.23 12.21
N PHE A 72 1.21 -3.43 12.79
CA PHE A 72 2.46 -4.16 12.91
C PHE A 72 2.35 -5.52 12.19
N PRO A 73 3.01 -5.68 11.02
CA PRO A 73 2.82 -6.84 10.14
C PRO A 73 3.30 -8.16 10.74
N TYR A 74 4.23 -8.14 11.71
CA TYR A 74 4.72 -9.37 12.35
C TYR A 74 3.66 -10.09 13.17
N ILE A 75 2.65 -9.36 13.66
CA ILE A 75 1.53 -9.95 14.41
C ILE A 75 0.19 -9.83 13.66
N ASN A 76 0.19 -9.28 12.44
CA ASN A 76 -1.01 -8.94 11.67
C ASN A 76 -2.05 -8.16 12.49
N GLY A 77 -1.62 -7.12 13.21
CA GLY A 77 -2.50 -6.42 14.15
C GLY A 77 -2.07 -5.00 14.48
N CYS A 78 -3.01 -4.27 15.10
CA CYS A 78 -2.80 -2.90 15.55
C CYS A 78 -2.19 -2.88 16.95
N VAL A 79 -1.09 -2.15 17.12
CA VAL A 79 -0.32 -2.05 18.38
C VAL A 79 -0.09 -0.61 18.77
N GLU A 80 0.24 -0.38 20.05
CA GLU A 80 0.68 0.93 20.51
C GLU A 80 2.01 1.33 19.87
N ARG A 81 2.07 2.58 19.38
CA ARG A 81 3.25 3.16 18.74
C ARG A 81 4.46 3.26 19.66
N THR A 82 4.26 3.37 20.97
CA THR A 82 5.34 3.58 21.97
C THR A 82 6.35 2.44 22.00
N ASN A 83 5.88 1.21 21.75
CA ASN A 83 6.70 0.01 21.89
C ASN A 83 7.01 -0.67 20.53
N HIS A 84 6.43 -0.19 19.43
CA HIS A 84 6.60 -0.78 18.11
C HIS A 84 6.85 0.29 17.06
N ASN A 85 7.91 0.07 16.28
CA ASN A 85 8.22 0.94 15.15
C ASN A 85 7.18 0.77 14.04
N CYS A 86 6.85 1.89 13.40
CA CYS A 86 6.09 1.85 12.16
C CYS A 86 6.87 1.10 11.08
N ILE A 87 6.19 0.17 10.41
CA ILE A 87 6.74 -0.56 9.27
C ILE A 87 5.90 -0.19 8.05
N THR A 88 6.53 0.32 7.00
CA THR A 88 5.85 0.61 5.73
C THR A 88 5.97 -0.56 4.75
N TRP A 89 5.16 -0.55 3.68
CA TRP A 89 5.25 -1.57 2.62
C TRP A 89 6.68 -1.80 2.11
N ASN A 90 7.41 -0.73 1.82
CA ASN A 90 8.77 -0.82 1.27
C ASN A 90 9.73 -1.53 2.22
N GLN A 91 9.60 -1.27 3.54
CA GLN A 91 10.38 -1.95 4.56
C GLN A 91 9.97 -3.42 4.65
N TRP A 92 8.66 -3.71 4.73
CA TRP A 92 8.14 -5.07 4.82
C TRP A 92 8.55 -5.95 3.64
N ARG A 93 8.47 -5.41 2.42
CA ARG A 93 8.87 -6.10 1.19
C ARG A 93 10.35 -6.46 1.19
N SER A 94 11.23 -5.56 1.65
CA SER A 94 12.67 -5.83 1.71
C SER A 94 13.07 -6.92 2.71
N ILE A 95 12.24 -7.20 3.72
CA ILE A 95 12.49 -8.22 4.76
C ILE A 95 12.02 -9.61 4.31
N LYS A 96 11.03 -9.66 3.42
CA LYS A 96 10.40 -10.91 2.94
C LYS A 96 10.91 -11.37 1.57
N GLN A 97 11.87 -10.65 1.01
CA GLN A 97 12.62 -11.03 -0.19
C GLN A 97 13.81 -11.93 0.20
#